data_AF-A0A023FQG7-F1
#
_entry.id   AF-A0A023FQG7-F1
#
_cell.length_a   1.000
_cell.length_b   1.000
_cell.length_c   1.000
_cell.angle_alpha   90.00
_cell.angle_beta   90.00
_cell.angle_gamma   90.00
#
_symmetry.space_group_name_H-M   'P 1'
#
loop_
_entity.id
_entity.type
_entity.pdbx_description
1 polymer ?
#
loop_
_entity_poly.entity_id
_entity_poly.type
_entity_poly.pdbx_seq_one_letter_code
_entity_poly.pdbx_strand_id
1 'polypeptide(L)'
;MFLVFAVAAGVFLSIGLGDTQPTTNPETCPEPRTEVPKGNPKVILRGYTESCTCNLTDGRTGHHANGTPCFGQRDGRRQVGNCSNGVCETAASTFGCAGKNGTEPGSTIKHELCFFECTNQGKKEWAFLPDGFPCVNRDDGDDQPKNGTCKHRPHRDRADQNETVCFPNDKLYLVGC
;
A
#
# COMPACT_ATOMS: atom_id res chain seq x y z
N MET A 1 45.97 47.91 39.36
CA MET A 1 45.35 48.53 38.18
C MET A 1 44.71 47.41 37.38
N PHE A 2 43.41 47.54 37.11
CA PHE A 2 42.46 46.47 36.80
C PHE A 2 42.69 45.80 35.44
N LEU A 3 42.73 44.47 35.43
CA LEU A 3 42.55 43.65 34.22
C LEU A 3 41.08 43.29 34.09
N VAL A 4 40.44 43.85 33.05
CA VAL A 4 39.05 43.62 32.68
C VAL A 4 38.96 42.26 31.98
N PHE A 5 38.33 41.27 32.63
CA PHE A 5 37.92 40.02 31.98
C PHE A 5 36.46 40.14 31.56
N ALA A 6 36.24 40.33 30.26
CA ALA A 6 34.92 40.27 29.65
C ALA A 6 34.42 38.81 29.68
N VAL A 7 33.39 38.54 30.48
CA VAL A 7 32.69 37.25 30.49
C VAL A 7 31.61 37.32 29.42
N ALA A 8 31.88 36.75 28.24
CA ALA A 8 30.86 36.48 27.25
C ALA A 8 29.98 35.33 27.77
N ALA A 9 28.78 35.66 28.27
CA ALA A 9 27.75 34.70 28.58
C ALA A 9 27.21 34.11 27.26
N GLY A 10 27.86 33.05 26.77
CA GLY A 10 27.33 32.22 25.71
C GLY A 10 26.15 31.41 26.25
N VAL A 11 24.94 31.90 26.01
CA VAL A 11 23.71 31.14 26.23
C VAL A 11 23.71 30.00 25.22
N PHE A 12 24.18 28.83 25.63
CA PHE A 12 23.93 27.59 24.91
C PHE A 12 22.43 27.30 25.02
N LEU A 13 21.67 27.75 24.02
CA LEU A 13 20.36 27.20 23.73
C LEU A 13 20.58 25.77 23.24
N SER A 14 20.72 24.84 24.17
CA SER A 14 20.47 23.42 23.91
C SER A 14 19.00 23.29 23.57
N ILE A 15 18.69 23.43 22.27
CA ILE A 15 17.48 22.86 21.68
C ILE A 15 17.69 21.35 21.77
N GLY A 16 17.42 20.80 22.95
CA GLY A 16 17.13 19.38 23.08
C GLY A 16 15.91 19.15 22.21
N LEU A 17 16.11 18.53 21.04
CA LEU A 17 15.06 17.81 20.36
C LEU A 17 14.56 16.80 21.39
N GLY A 18 13.48 17.17 22.08
CA GLY A 18 12.74 16.26 22.93
C GLY A 18 12.33 15.11 22.04
N ASP A 19 13.00 13.99 22.23
CA ASP A 19 12.49 12.69 21.84
C ASP A 19 11.09 12.63 22.45
N THR A 20 10.09 12.75 21.59
CA THR A 20 8.69 12.64 22.01
C THR A 20 8.52 11.18 22.33
N GLN A 21 8.80 10.82 23.59
CA GLN A 21 8.40 9.53 24.13
C GLN A 21 6.93 9.34 23.73
N PRO A 22 6.60 8.28 22.99
CA PRO A 22 5.22 8.03 22.64
C PRO A 22 4.44 7.96 23.94
N THR A 23 3.55 8.91 24.16
CA THR A 23 2.55 8.85 25.22
C THR A 23 1.64 7.68 24.88
N THR A 24 2.04 6.48 25.28
CA THR A 24 1.15 5.33 25.30
C THR A 24 0.09 5.64 26.35
N ASN A 25 -1.03 6.19 25.90
CA ASN A 25 -2.22 6.26 26.73
C ASN A 25 -2.61 4.80 27.07
N PRO A 26 -2.56 4.40 28.35
CA PRO A 26 -2.76 3.01 28.76
C PRO A 26 -4.14 2.45 28.38
N GLU A 27 -5.10 3.31 28.04
CA GLU A 27 -6.49 2.97 27.73
C GLU A 27 -6.74 2.70 26.23
N THR A 28 -5.80 3.08 25.36
CA THR A 28 -6.00 3.00 23.90
C THR A 28 -4.93 2.15 23.24
N CYS A 29 -5.29 1.49 22.13
CA CYS A 29 -4.29 0.80 21.35
C CYS A 29 -3.18 1.75 20.90
N PRO A 30 -1.91 1.29 20.90
CA PRO A 30 -0.82 2.04 20.29
C PRO A 30 -1.14 2.40 18.85
N GLU A 31 -0.46 3.42 18.34
CA GLU A 31 -0.62 3.79 16.94
C GLU A 31 -0.29 2.59 16.02
N PRO A 32 -1.16 2.26 15.04
CA PRO A 32 -0.95 1.16 14.11
C PRO A 32 0.40 1.28 13.41
N ARG A 33 1.22 0.24 13.53
CA ARG A 33 2.48 0.12 12.80
C ARG A 33 2.74 -1.33 12.40
N THR A 34 3.14 -1.53 11.16
CA THR A 34 3.50 -2.85 10.63
C THR A 34 4.89 -2.81 10.04
N GLU A 35 5.76 -3.73 10.47
CA GLU A 35 7.08 -3.94 9.86
C GLU A 35 6.94 -4.90 8.68
N VAL A 36 7.35 -4.47 7.49
CA VAL A 36 7.39 -5.36 6.33
C VAL A 36 8.61 -6.27 6.48
N PRO A 37 8.44 -7.60 6.50
CA PRO A 37 9.52 -8.54 6.82
C PRO A 37 10.66 -8.62 5.78
N LYS A 38 10.54 -7.90 4.65
CA LYS A 38 11.55 -7.84 3.59
C LYS A 38 11.94 -6.40 3.30
N GLY A 39 13.19 -6.04 3.64
CA GLY A 39 13.82 -4.76 3.34
C GLY A 39 14.97 -4.47 4.29
N ASN A 40 16.12 -4.04 3.76
CA ASN A 40 17.16 -3.38 4.55
C ASN A 40 17.41 -1.99 3.94
N PRO A 41 17.02 -0.89 4.62
CA PRO A 41 16.39 -0.84 5.94
C PRO A 41 14.96 -1.43 5.95
N LYS A 42 14.52 -1.86 7.14
CA LYS A 42 13.14 -2.35 7.34
C LYS A 42 12.14 -1.26 6.96
N VAL A 43 11.16 -1.60 6.12
CA VAL A 43 10.08 -0.67 5.78
C VAL A 43 9.01 -0.74 6.87
N ILE A 44 8.70 0.41 7.48
CA ILE A 44 7.65 0.55 8.50
C ILE A 44 6.45 1.22 7.84
N LEU A 45 5.34 0.48 7.77
CA LEU A 45 4.05 1.02 7.34
C LEU A 45 3.33 1.59 8.56
N ARG A 46 3.38 2.91 8.70
CA ARG A 46 2.60 3.64 9.72
C ARG A 46 1.13 3.68 9.31
N GLY A 47 0.22 3.59 10.28
CA GLY A 47 -1.22 3.56 10.05
C GLY A 47 -1.78 2.19 9.65
N TYR A 48 -0.94 1.16 9.46
CA TYR A 48 -1.36 -0.21 9.17
C TYR A 48 -1.10 -1.12 10.36
N THR A 49 -2.07 -1.96 10.72
CA THR A 49 -1.92 -2.98 11.76
C THR A 49 -2.02 -4.41 11.22
N GLU A 50 -1.26 -5.35 11.81
CA GLU A 50 -1.42 -6.80 11.56
C GLU A 50 -2.63 -7.39 12.31
N SER A 51 -3.15 -6.67 13.32
CA SER A 51 -4.32 -7.08 14.10
C SER A 51 -5.19 -5.89 14.46
N CYS A 52 -6.51 -6.03 14.36
CA CYS A 52 -7.47 -5.01 14.80
C CYS A 52 -7.69 -5.02 16.32
N THR A 53 -6.97 -5.89 17.04
CA THR A 53 -6.91 -5.93 18.50
C THR A 53 -5.49 -5.66 18.98
N CYS A 54 -5.38 -5.15 20.21
CA CYS A 54 -4.12 -4.92 20.89
C CYS A 54 -4.23 -5.34 22.37
N ASN A 55 -3.08 -5.55 23.01
CA ASN A 55 -3.05 -5.71 24.47
C ASN A 55 -2.82 -4.34 25.11
N LEU A 56 -3.74 -3.95 25.99
CA LEU A 56 -3.60 -2.76 26.82
C LEU A 56 -2.66 -3.05 28.00
N THR A 57 -2.11 -2.00 28.59
CA THR A 57 -1.14 -2.12 29.70
C THR A 57 -1.70 -2.78 30.95
N ASP A 58 -3.03 -2.78 31.12
CA ASP A 58 -3.75 -3.44 32.21
C ASP A 58 -4.13 -4.90 31.90
N GLY A 59 -3.67 -5.44 30.77
CA GLY A 59 -3.94 -6.81 30.34
C GLY A 59 -5.28 -7.01 29.64
N ARG A 60 -6.12 -5.98 29.50
CA ARG A 60 -7.35 -6.06 28.69
C ARG A 60 -7.02 -6.04 27.20
N THR A 61 -7.90 -6.63 26.40
CA THR A 61 -7.84 -6.50 24.93
C THR A 61 -8.51 -5.19 24.52
N GLY A 62 -7.74 -4.31 23.86
CA GLY A 62 -8.24 -3.11 23.20
C GLY A 62 -8.52 -3.37 21.72
N HIS A 63 -9.21 -2.43 21.09
CA HIS A 63 -9.51 -2.45 19.65
C HIS A 63 -8.97 -1.20 18.97
N HIS A 64 -8.39 -1.37 17.79
CA HIS A 64 -8.13 -0.24 16.90
C HIS A 64 -9.45 0.32 16.39
N ALA A 65 -9.48 1.62 16.10
CA ALA A 65 -10.68 2.30 15.61
C ALA A 65 -11.20 1.66 14.31
N ASN A 66 -12.52 1.65 14.13
CA ASN A 66 -13.13 1.21 12.88
C ASN A 66 -12.59 2.06 11.71
N GLY A 67 -12.30 1.41 10.59
CA GLY A 67 -11.67 2.04 9.43
C GLY A 67 -10.13 2.10 9.48
N THR A 68 -9.50 1.68 10.57
CA THR A 68 -8.03 1.55 10.63
C THR A 68 -7.55 0.55 9.57
N PRO A 69 -6.63 0.92 8.66
CA PRO A 69 -6.06 -0.01 7.69
C PRO A 69 -5.38 -1.20 8.39
N CYS A 70 -5.64 -2.40 7.89
CA CYS A 70 -5.12 -3.62 8.48
C CYS A 70 -4.72 -4.66 7.42
N PHE A 71 -3.89 -5.62 7.82
CA PHE A 71 -3.56 -6.79 7.03
C PHE A 71 -4.32 -8.02 7.55
N GLY A 72 -5.28 -8.50 6.77
CA GLY A 72 -6.03 -9.72 7.06
C GLY A 72 -5.53 -10.90 6.23
N GLN A 73 -6.02 -12.10 6.55
CA GLN A 73 -5.87 -13.28 5.70
C GLN A 73 -7.22 -13.70 5.13
N ARG A 74 -7.26 -13.92 3.82
CA ARG A 74 -8.41 -14.48 3.12
C ARG A 74 -7.91 -15.44 2.04
N ASP A 75 -8.49 -16.64 2.00
CA ASP A 75 -8.11 -17.70 1.06
C ASP A 75 -6.60 -18.00 1.06
N GLY A 76 -5.99 -17.98 2.26
CA GLY A 76 -4.55 -18.20 2.46
C GLY A 76 -3.65 -17.05 1.98
N ARG A 77 -4.22 -15.91 1.56
CA ARG A 77 -3.49 -14.74 1.07
C ARG A 77 -3.60 -13.58 2.05
N ARG A 78 -2.48 -12.90 2.27
CA ARG A 78 -2.43 -11.63 3.00
C ARG A 78 -3.06 -10.53 2.13
N GLN A 79 -4.08 -9.85 2.65
CA GLN A 79 -4.82 -8.81 1.95
C GLN A 79 -4.95 -7.57 2.84
N VAL A 80 -5.05 -6.40 2.20
CA VAL A 80 -5.37 -5.15 2.91
C VAL A 80 -6.88 -5.11 3.16
N GLY A 81 -7.24 -4.73 4.37
CA GLY A 81 -8.61 -4.52 4.80
C GLY A 81 -8.71 -3.32 5.73
N ASN A 82 -9.85 -3.20 6.38
CA ASN A 82 -10.08 -2.20 7.41
C ASN A 82 -10.62 -2.86 8.67
N CYS A 83 -10.24 -2.33 9.84
CA CYS A 83 -10.78 -2.78 11.10
C CYS A 83 -12.27 -2.48 11.21
N SER A 84 -13.04 -3.47 11.67
CA SER A 84 -14.44 -3.35 12.02
C SER A 84 -14.70 -4.24 13.24
N ASN A 85 -15.08 -3.64 14.37
CA ASN A 85 -15.37 -4.34 15.62
C ASN A 85 -14.26 -5.30 16.06
N GLY A 86 -12.99 -4.90 15.90
CA GLY A 86 -11.84 -5.71 16.27
C GLY A 86 -11.44 -6.80 15.28
N VAL A 87 -12.09 -6.88 14.11
CA VAL A 87 -11.75 -7.83 13.03
C VAL A 87 -11.25 -7.06 11.80
N CYS A 88 -10.26 -7.62 11.10
CA CYS A 88 -9.79 -7.04 9.83
C CYS A 88 -10.68 -7.50 8.67
N GLU A 89 -11.58 -6.65 8.23
CA GLU A 89 -12.49 -6.91 7.11
C GLU A 89 -11.76 -6.63 5.78
N THR A 90 -11.50 -7.69 5.03
CA THR A 90 -10.84 -7.61 3.72
C THR A 90 -11.88 -7.60 2.61
N ALA A 91 -11.72 -6.68 1.64
CA ALA A 91 -12.61 -6.62 0.49
C ALA A 91 -12.51 -7.92 -0.32
N ALA A 92 -13.66 -8.48 -0.69
CA ALA A 92 -13.68 -9.62 -1.61
C ALA A 92 -13.16 -9.15 -2.97
N SER A 93 -11.97 -9.61 -3.35
CA SER A 93 -11.42 -9.42 -4.68
C SER A 93 -11.17 -10.79 -5.29
N THR A 94 -11.97 -11.14 -6.30
CA THR A 94 -11.91 -12.45 -6.95
C THR A 94 -11.30 -12.29 -8.34
N PHE A 95 -10.12 -12.87 -8.51
CA PHE A 95 -9.56 -13.09 -9.85
C PHE A 95 -10.37 -14.20 -10.52
N GLY A 96 -11.11 -13.88 -11.57
CA GLY A 96 -12.12 -14.81 -12.12
C GLY A 96 -12.55 -14.54 -13.56
N CYS A 97 -12.19 -13.38 -14.12
CA CYS A 97 -12.43 -13.10 -15.54
C CYS A 97 -11.42 -13.79 -16.48
N ALA A 98 -10.82 -14.91 -16.06
CA ALA A 98 -9.82 -15.63 -16.84
C ALA A 98 -10.40 -16.10 -18.19
N GLY A 99 -9.66 -15.85 -19.28
CA GLY A 99 -10.09 -16.14 -20.66
C GLY A 99 -10.92 -15.03 -21.32
N LYS A 100 -11.24 -13.95 -20.60
CA LYS A 100 -11.87 -12.74 -21.13
C LYS A 100 -10.83 -11.67 -21.42
N ASN A 101 -11.17 -10.69 -22.26
CA ASN A 101 -10.27 -9.58 -22.62
C ASN A 101 -10.82 -8.19 -22.25
N GLY A 102 -11.97 -8.13 -21.57
CA GLY A 102 -12.57 -6.88 -21.13
C GLY A 102 -13.42 -6.18 -22.18
N THR A 103 -13.57 -6.74 -23.38
CA THR A 103 -14.46 -6.23 -24.43
C THR A 103 -15.88 -6.80 -24.36
N GLU A 104 -16.11 -7.76 -23.46
CA GLU A 104 -17.42 -8.39 -23.28
C GLU A 104 -18.42 -7.40 -22.65
N PRO A 105 -19.73 -7.53 -22.96
CA PRO A 105 -20.76 -6.72 -22.33
C PRO A 105 -20.72 -6.83 -20.79
N GLY A 106 -20.74 -5.69 -20.12
CA GLY A 106 -20.66 -5.61 -18.66
C GLY A 106 -19.23 -5.67 -18.08
N SER A 107 -18.22 -5.68 -18.95
CA SER A 107 -16.82 -5.47 -18.54
C SER A 107 -16.53 -3.98 -18.35
N THR A 108 -15.71 -3.64 -17.36
CA THR A 108 -15.21 -2.27 -17.13
C THR A 108 -13.69 -2.29 -17.14
N ILE A 109 -13.09 -1.67 -18.16
CA ILE A 109 -11.65 -1.62 -18.32
C ILE A 109 -11.07 -0.50 -17.44
N LYS A 110 -9.99 -0.81 -16.71
CA LYS A 110 -9.16 0.15 -15.99
C LYS A 110 -7.90 0.39 -16.80
N HIS A 111 -8.00 1.29 -17.77
CA HIS A 111 -6.93 1.57 -18.76
C HIS A 111 -5.60 2.01 -18.14
N GLU A 112 -5.61 2.49 -16.91
CA GLU A 112 -4.41 2.96 -16.22
C GLU A 112 -3.68 1.82 -15.49
N LEU A 113 -4.38 0.73 -15.20
CA LEU A 113 -3.92 -0.35 -14.32
C LEU A 113 -3.84 -1.70 -15.03
N CYS A 114 -4.09 -1.75 -16.34
CA CYS A 114 -4.02 -2.97 -17.15
C CYS A 114 -4.84 -4.14 -16.58
N PHE A 115 -6.00 -3.85 -16.00
CA PHE A 115 -6.97 -4.87 -15.64
C PHE A 115 -8.38 -4.44 -16.03
N PHE A 116 -9.30 -5.39 -16.03
CA PHE A 116 -10.71 -5.13 -16.21
C PHE A 116 -11.51 -5.88 -15.16
N GLU A 117 -12.64 -5.31 -14.78
CA GLU A 117 -13.66 -5.96 -13.97
C GLU A 117 -14.69 -6.58 -14.90
N CYS A 118 -15.22 -7.73 -14.55
CA CYS A 118 -16.36 -8.35 -15.23
C CYS A 118 -17.37 -8.87 -14.21
N THR A 119 -18.59 -9.15 -14.67
CA THR A 119 -19.61 -9.81 -13.84
C THR A 119 -19.85 -11.23 -14.36
N ASN A 120 -19.60 -12.23 -13.51
CA ASN A 120 -19.86 -13.64 -13.79
C ASN A 120 -20.87 -14.17 -12.77
N GLN A 121 -22.04 -14.63 -13.25
CA GLN A 121 -23.12 -15.18 -12.39
C GLN A 121 -23.48 -14.26 -11.21
N GLY A 122 -23.50 -12.94 -11.43
CA GLY A 122 -23.81 -11.92 -10.41
C GLY A 122 -22.66 -11.56 -9.47
N LYS A 123 -21.48 -12.19 -9.60
CA LYS A 123 -20.26 -11.84 -8.85
C LYS A 123 -19.40 -10.90 -9.67
N LYS A 124 -18.91 -9.84 -9.04
CA LYS A 124 -17.86 -8.99 -9.60
C LYS A 124 -16.52 -9.68 -9.45
N GLU A 125 -15.83 -9.84 -10.56
CA GLU A 125 -14.52 -10.46 -10.66
C GLU A 125 -13.61 -9.55 -11.49
N TRP A 126 -12.32 -9.85 -11.55
CA TRP A 126 -11.39 -9.12 -12.40
C TRP A 126 -10.36 -10.06 -13.05
N ALA A 127 -9.70 -9.57 -14.10
CA ALA A 127 -8.49 -10.16 -14.68
C ALA A 127 -7.61 -9.08 -15.32
N PHE A 128 -6.35 -9.41 -15.57
CA PHE A 128 -5.43 -8.52 -16.28
C PHE A 128 -5.81 -8.42 -17.76
N LEU A 129 -5.57 -7.25 -18.35
CA LEU A 129 -5.66 -7.04 -19.78
C LEU A 129 -4.52 -7.81 -20.48
N PRO A 130 -4.74 -8.31 -21.70
CA PRO A 130 -3.73 -9.07 -22.42
C PRO A 130 -2.51 -8.21 -22.78
N ASP A 131 -1.37 -8.88 -22.97
CA ASP A 131 -0.16 -8.21 -23.50
C ASP A 131 -0.48 -7.54 -24.85
N GLY A 132 -0.04 -6.30 -25.01
CA GLY A 132 -0.31 -5.50 -26.21
C GLY A 132 -1.55 -4.62 -26.10
N PHE A 133 -2.37 -4.74 -25.05
CA PHE A 133 -3.56 -3.91 -24.88
C PHE A 133 -3.17 -2.44 -24.64
N PRO A 134 -3.82 -1.46 -25.30
CA PRO A 134 -3.50 -0.04 -25.12
C PRO A 134 -3.92 0.46 -23.74
N CYS A 135 -3.04 1.21 -23.09
CA CYS A 135 -3.21 1.73 -21.74
C CYS A 135 -2.75 3.19 -21.63
N VAL A 136 -3.05 3.84 -20.52
CA VAL A 136 -2.59 5.19 -20.21
C VAL A 136 -1.68 5.13 -18.99
N ASN A 137 -0.38 5.35 -19.18
CA ASN A 137 0.57 5.37 -18.08
C ASN A 137 0.55 6.76 -17.42
N ARG A 138 0.42 6.79 -16.10
CA ARG A 138 0.38 8.00 -15.27
C ARG A 138 1.48 8.02 -14.21
N ASP A 139 2.54 7.24 -14.40
CA ASP A 139 3.62 7.13 -13.40
C ASP A 139 4.36 8.46 -13.19
N ASP A 140 4.40 9.31 -14.23
CA ASP A 140 5.00 10.65 -14.17
C ASP A 140 4.02 11.73 -13.64
N GLY A 141 2.80 11.34 -13.22
CA GLY A 141 1.75 12.23 -12.70
C GLY A 141 0.48 12.25 -13.54
N ASP A 142 -0.63 12.68 -12.92
CA ASP A 142 -1.96 12.76 -13.56
C ASP A 142 -2.06 13.82 -14.67
N ASP A 143 -1.19 14.83 -14.61
CA ASP A 143 -1.06 15.93 -15.56
C ASP A 143 -0.20 15.59 -16.78
N GLN A 144 0.52 14.46 -16.75
CA GLN A 144 1.41 14.02 -17.83
C GLN A 144 1.10 12.58 -18.28
N PRO A 145 -0.15 12.28 -18.68
CA PRO A 145 -0.51 10.94 -19.14
C PRO A 145 0.25 10.60 -20.43
N LYS A 146 0.84 9.41 -20.47
CA LYS A 146 1.53 8.87 -21.64
C LYS A 146 0.76 7.69 -22.22
N ASN A 147 0.71 7.63 -23.54
CA ASN A 147 0.24 6.43 -24.22
C ASN A 147 1.15 5.26 -23.87
N GLY A 148 0.55 4.17 -23.42
CA GLY A 148 1.26 2.98 -23.02
C GLY A 148 0.66 1.72 -23.62
N THR A 149 1.35 0.62 -23.32
CA THR A 149 0.94 -0.73 -23.67
C THR A 149 1.05 -1.61 -22.43
N CYS A 150 0.02 -2.42 -22.18
CA CYS A 150 0.05 -3.45 -21.16
C CYS A 150 1.09 -4.50 -21.54
N LYS A 151 2.06 -4.73 -20.66
CA LYS A 151 3.14 -5.69 -20.88
C LYS A 151 3.41 -6.53 -19.65
N HIS A 152 3.79 -7.78 -19.89
CA HIS A 152 4.31 -8.66 -18.85
C HIS A 152 5.83 -8.50 -18.72
N ARG A 153 6.34 -8.28 -17.50
CA ARG A 153 7.77 -8.39 -17.20
C ARG A 153 8.11 -9.79 -16.69
N PRO A 154 8.97 -10.54 -17.41
CA PRO A 154 9.47 -11.82 -16.93
C PRO A 154 10.07 -11.70 -15.53
N HIS A 155 9.88 -12.72 -14.70
CA HIS A 155 10.42 -12.85 -13.34
C HIS A 155 9.93 -11.85 -12.29
N ARG A 156 9.23 -10.78 -12.68
CA ARG A 156 8.69 -9.76 -11.76
C ARG A 156 7.18 -9.86 -11.61
N ASP A 157 6.48 -10.05 -12.72
CA ASP A 157 5.03 -10.09 -12.76
C ASP A 157 4.54 -11.54 -12.69
N ARG A 158 3.34 -11.76 -12.17
CA ARG A 158 2.75 -13.10 -11.97
C ARG A 158 2.37 -13.76 -13.29
N ALA A 159 3.19 -14.71 -13.71
CA ALA A 159 2.92 -15.53 -14.89
C ALA A 159 1.66 -16.41 -14.72
N ASP A 160 1.35 -16.87 -13.51
CA ASP A 160 0.18 -17.73 -13.25
C ASP A 160 -1.18 -17.03 -13.44
N GLN A 161 -1.17 -15.69 -13.48
CA GLN A 161 -2.36 -14.86 -13.68
C GLN A 161 -2.29 -14.00 -14.96
N ASN A 162 -1.24 -14.17 -15.78
CA ASN A 162 -0.95 -13.30 -16.91
C ASN A 162 -0.94 -11.81 -16.51
N GLU A 163 -0.28 -11.49 -15.40
CA GLU A 163 -0.17 -10.11 -14.93
C GLU A 163 0.53 -9.23 -15.97
N THR A 164 -0.11 -8.12 -16.31
CA THR A 164 0.43 -7.07 -17.17
C THR A 164 0.37 -5.73 -16.46
N VAL A 165 1.34 -4.87 -16.78
CA VAL A 165 1.44 -3.51 -16.23
C VAL A 165 1.54 -2.52 -17.38
N CYS A 166 1.03 -1.31 -17.20
CA CYS A 166 1.05 -0.30 -18.24
C CYS A 166 2.45 0.31 -18.40
N PHE A 167 3.14 0.01 -19.49
CA PHE A 167 4.43 0.64 -19.82
C PHE A 167 4.23 1.77 -20.82
N PRO A 168 4.83 2.95 -20.60
CA PRO A 168 4.75 4.01 -21.59
C PRO A 168 5.52 3.58 -22.85
N ASN A 169 4.95 3.88 -24.03
CA ASN A 169 5.42 3.30 -25.29
C ASN A 169 6.86 3.66 -25.63
N ASP A 170 7.32 4.83 -25.19
CA ASP A 170 8.69 5.31 -25.32
C ASP A 170 9.70 4.52 -24.48
N LYS A 171 9.25 3.74 -23.49
CA LYS A 171 10.08 2.92 -22.59
C LYS A 171 9.89 1.41 -22.76
N LEU A 172 9.19 0.96 -23.81
CA LEU A 172 8.96 -0.49 -24.04
C LEU A 172 10.24 -1.29 -24.21
N TYR A 173 11.34 -0.66 -24.64
CA TYR A 173 12.67 -1.28 -24.72
C TYR A 173 13.23 -1.75 -23.36
N LEU A 174 12.64 -1.32 -22.24
CA LEU A 174 13.00 -1.76 -20.89
C LEU A 174 12.25 -3.03 -20.46
N VAL A 175 11.27 -3.49 -21.25
CA VAL A 175 10.48 -4.68 -20.95
C VAL A 175 11.16 -5.90 -21.59
N GLY A 176 11.88 -6.66 -20.77
CA GLY A 176 12.62 -7.86 -21.20
C GLY A 176 14.13 -7.63 -21.15
N CYS A 177 14.79 -8.28 -20.20
CA CYS A 177 16.23 -8.50 -20.18
C CYS A 177 16.48 -9.99 -20.30
#